data_AF-A0AAE6SPN8-F1
#
_entry.id   AF-A0AAE6SPN8-F1
#
_cell.length_a   1.000
_cell.length_b   1.000
_cell.length_c   1.000
_cell.angle_alpha   90.00
_cell.angle_beta   90.00
_cell.angle_gamma   90.00
#
_symmetry.space_group_name_H-M   'P 1'
#
loop_
_entity.id
_entity.type
_entity.pdbx_description
1 polymer ?
#
loop_
_entity_poly.entity_id
_entity_poly.type
_entity_poly.pdbx_seq_one_letter_code
_entity_poly.pdbx_strand_id
1 'polypeptide(L)'
;MSARSRVIVRLFTSLFIRVLARVSSIIMLCCLCIAATSASEHPPASNNQTLTPELTQPKPQALTKGQLADIQALYTQPASTEALSALAQQLNLQLDTRGQFVQLRHLQVLKKPLLSQGQFIFSPTQGLVWQQQRPFNTLMVLKDQQLIQQNSQGKIQHFSSGANGNPIAQQLPRLLQAIMAGDIAALSADFNLFMPATQLATQPETQPENRSWQLGLQAKDPQVQSSMGNITLSGDTLIRSLIMISNQADVRDYTQIQFTQTQQGQLSEAELALFSLGNESAK
;
A
#
# COMPACT_ATOMS: atom_id res chain seq x y z
N MET A 1 -43.72 -24.88 10.22
CA MET A 1 -42.24 -24.96 10.04
C MET A 1 -41.60 -25.27 11.39
N SER A 2 -40.92 -26.42 11.51
CA SER A 2 -40.46 -26.97 12.79
C SER A 2 -39.24 -26.23 13.36
N ALA A 3 -39.04 -26.32 14.68
CA ALA A 3 -37.95 -25.67 15.40
C ALA A 3 -36.54 -26.02 14.86
N ARG A 4 -36.38 -27.15 14.17
CA ARG A 4 -35.12 -27.56 13.53
C ARG A 4 -34.72 -26.69 12.33
N SER A 5 -35.67 -26.15 11.56
CA SER A 5 -35.36 -25.24 10.44
C SER A 5 -34.88 -23.87 10.91
N ARG A 6 -35.29 -23.40 12.10
CA ARG A 6 -34.86 -22.10 12.65
C ARG A 6 -33.41 -22.09 13.14
N VAL A 7 -32.89 -23.24 13.57
CA VAL A 7 -31.50 -23.38 14.05
C VAL A 7 -30.51 -23.42 12.87
N ILE A 8 -30.86 -24.13 11.80
CA ILE A 8 -30.03 -24.22 10.58
C ILE A 8 -29.94 -22.86 9.87
N VAL A 9 -31.06 -22.13 9.76
CA VAL A 9 -31.05 -20.78 9.15
C VAL A 9 -30.21 -19.79 9.96
N ARG A 10 -30.21 -19.88 11.30
CA ARG A 10 -29.37 -19.05 12.20
C ARG A 10 -27.88 -19.39 12.13
N LEU A 11 -27.52 -20.66 11.95
CA LEU A 11 -26.12 -21.09 11.77
C LEU A 11 -25.55 -20.65 10.42
N PHE A 12 -26.35 -20.71 9.35
CA PHE A 12 -25.93 -20.23 8.03
C PHE A 12 -25.81 -18.70 7.95
N THR A 13 -26.71 -17.94 8.59
CA THR A 13 -26.55 -16.47 8.66
C THR A 13 -25.35 -16.06 9.51
N SER A 14 -25.07 -16.74 10.62
CA SER A 14 -23.87 -16.50 11.44
C SER A 14 -22.57 -16.79 10.69
N LEU A 15 -22.51 -17.87 9.89
CA LEU A 15 -21.32 -18.21 9.10
C LEU A 15 -21.13 -17.25 7.92
N PHE A 16 -22.21 -16.83 7.24
CA PHE A 16 -22.17 -15.85 6.15
C PHE A 16 -21.77 -14.45 6.65
N ILE A 17 -22.26 -14.03 7.83
CA ILE A 17 -21.88 -12.74 8.45
C ILE A 17 -20.40 -12.75 8.88
N ARG A 18 -19.87 -13.88 9.39
CA ARG A 18 -18.45 -14.01 9.73
C ARG A 18 -17.53 -14.06 8.50
N VAL A 19 -18.00 -14.62 7.39
CA VAL A 19 -17.27 -14.61 6.10
C VAL A 19 -17.32 -13.21 5.46
N LEU A 20 -18.46 -12.50 5.50
CA LEU A 20 -18.55 -11.12 5.03
C LEU A 20 -17.72 -10.15 5.89
N ALA A 21 -17.68 -10.33 7.22
CA ALA A 21 -16.89 -9.48 8.12
C ALA A 21 -15.37 -9.63 7.90
N ARG A 22 -14.89 -10.83 7.54
CA ARG A 22 -13.46 -11.06 7.18
C ARG A 22 -13.10 -10.51 5.80
N VAL A 23 -14.04 -10.50 4.87
CA VAL A 23 -13.86 -9.90 3.54
C VAL A 23 -13.91 -8.36 3.61
N SER A 24 -14.61 -7.79 4.59
CA SER A 24 -14.77 -6.33 4.73
C SER A 24 -13.52 -5.58 5.21
N SER A 25 -12.62 -6.21 5.96
CA SER A 25 -11.37 -5.55 6.41
C SER A 25 -10.24 -5.67 5.38
N ILE A 26 -10.34 -6.65 4.48
CA ILE A 26 -9.28 -7.03 3.54
C ILE A 26 -9.55 -6.43 2.14
N ILE A 27 -10.75 -5.94 1.81
CA ILE A 27 -10.99 -5.22 0.54
C ILE A 27 -10.42 -3.77 0.57
N MET A 28 -10.13 -3.23 1.74
CA MET A 28 -9.89 -1.80 1.95
C MET A 28 -8.48 -1.29 1.58
N LEU A 29 -7.65 -2.16 1.00
CA LEU A 29 -6.35 -1.80 0.39
C LEU A 29 -6.49 -1.51 -1.12
N CYS A 30 -7.63 -1.87 -1.72
CA CYS A 30 -7.89 -1.61 -3.13
C CYS A 30 -8.65 -0.30 -3.38
N CYS A 31 -9.32 0.25 -2.37
CA CYS A 31 -10.11 1.46 -2.43
C CYS A 31 -10.44 1.84 -0.99
N LEU A 32 -10.08 3.02 -0.53
CA LEU A 32 -10.75 3.65 0.63
C LEU A 32 -12.16 4.13 0.24
N CYS A 33 -12.91 3.29 -0.46
CA CYS A 33 -14.27 3.51 -0.92
C CYS A 33 -14.97 2.16 -1.07
N ILE A 34 -15.29 1.51 0.05
CA ILE A 34 -16.58 0.80 0.14
C ILE A 34 -17.16 1.01 1.55
N ALA A 35 -17.96 2.06 1.68
CA ALA A 35 -19.08 2.16 2.61
C ALA A 35 -20.11 3.06 1.90
N ALA A 36 -21.38 2.73 1.66
CA ALA A 36 -22.19 1.55 1.94
C ALA A 36 -23.46 1.59 1.03
N THR A 37 -24.10 0.43 0.87
CA THR A 37 -25.54 0.18 0.65
C THR A 37 -26.20 0.28 -0.75
N SER A 38 -26.78 -0.88 -1.10
CA SER A 38 -28.02 -1.18 -1.85
C SER A 38 -28.22 -0.86 -3.35
N ALA A 39 -28.49 -1.96 -4.05
CA ALA A 39 -29.57 -2.17 -5.02
C ALA A 39 -29.36 -1.74 -6.48
N SER A 40 -29.38 -2.77 -7.34
CA SER A 40 -29.78 -2.79 -8.75
C SER A 40 -29.21 -1.72 -9.68
N GLU A 41 -28.17 -2.06 -10.46
CA GLU A 41 -28.03 -1.50 -11.80
C GLU A 41 -27.58 -2.57 -12.81
N HIS A 42 -28.37 -2.67 -13.88
CA HIS A 42 -28.09 -3.39 -15.12
C HIS A 42 -26.81 -2.84 -15.79
N PRO A 43 -26.08 -3.64 -16.58
CA PRO A 43 -24.97 -3.14 -17.37
C PRO A 43 -25.48 -2.19 -18.48
N PRO A 44 -24.94 -0.97 -18.64
CA PRO A 44 -25.24 -0.17 -19.82
C PRO A 44 -24.47 -0.73 -21.02
N ALA A 45 -25.14 -0.66 -22.18
CA ALA A 45 -24.70 -1.18 -23.46
C ALA A 45 -23.38 -0.56 -23.96
N SER A 46 -22.68 -1.35 -24.78
CA SER A 46 -21.49 -0.99 -25.56
C SER A 46 -21.52 0.44 -26.11
N ASN A 47 -20.54 1.24 -25.70
CA ASN A 47 -20.08 2.37 -26.50
C ASN A 47 -18.57 2.24 -26.67
N ASN A 48 -18.14 2.12 -27.93
CA ASN A 48 -16.74 2.16 -28.35
C ASN A 48 -16.15 3.52 -27.98
N GLN A 49 -15.42 3.58 -26.87
CA GLN A 49 -14.52 4.69 -26.56
C GLN A 49 -13.07 4.24 -26.74
N THR A 50 -12.38 5.07 -27.50
CA THR A 50 -11.00 5.06 -27.97
C THR A 50 -10.03 4.39 -26.99
N LEU A 51 -9.31 3.38 -27.48
CA LEU A 51 -8.23 2.68 -26.78
C LEU A 51 -7.14 3.68 -26.37
N THR A 52 -7.18 4.15 -25.13
CA THR A 52 -6.02 4.78 -24.48
C THR A 52 -4.86 3.78 -24.53
N PRO A 53 -3.63 4.17 -24.93
CA PRO A 53 -2.51 3.24 -24.99
C PRO A 53 -2.38 2.49 -23.65
N GLU A 54 -2.29 1.18 -23.74
CA GLU A 54 -1.97 0.33 -22.61
C GLU A 54 -0.58 0.75 -22.12
N LEU A 55 -0.49 1.26 -20.89
CA LEU A 55 0.80 1.53 -20.25
C LEU A 55 1.61 0.23 -20.33
N THR A 56 2.64 0.22 -21.19
CA THR A 56 3.41 -0.96 -21.60
C THR A 56 4.41 -1.38 -20.52
N GLN A 57 4.01 -1.27 -19.26
CA GLN A 57 4.83 -1.59 -18.11
C GLN A 57 4.75 -3.09 -17.81
N PRO A 58 5.88 -3.72 -17.43
CA PRO A 58 5.85 -5.10 -17.00
C PRO A 58 4.93 -5.22 -15.80
N LYS A 59 3.85 -6.00 -15.97
CA LYS A 59 2.89 -6.27 -14.91
C LYS A 59 3.58 -7.11 -13.82
N PRO A 60 3.44 -6.77 -12.53
CA PRO A 60 3.91 -7.59 -11.43
C PRO A 60 3.42 -9.03 -11.61
N GLN A 61 4.33 -10.00 -11.49
CA GLN A 61 3.96 -11.41 -11.49
C GLN A 61 3.49 -11.82 -10.09
N ALA A 62 2.62 -12.84 -10.04
CA ALA A 62 2.19 -13.42 -8.78
C ALA A 62 3.40 -14.02 -8.04
N LEU A 63 3.48 -13.81 -6.72
CA LEU A 63 4.52 -14.39 -5.88
C LEU A 63 4.36 -15.91 -5.81
N THR A 64 5.47 -16.62 -5.99
CA THR A 64 5.56 -18.07 -5.79
C THR A 64 5.53 -18.41 -4.30
N LYS A 65 5.23 -19.67 -3.97
CA LYS A 65 5.30 -20.15 -2.57
C LYS A 65 6.69 -19.99 -1.96
N GLY A 66 7.75 -20.20 -2.74
CA GLY A 66 9.14 -19.99 -2.29
C GLY A 66 9.37 -18.54 -1.89
N GLN A 67 9.00 -17.59 -2.76
CA GLN A 67 9.14 -16.16 -2.47
C GLN A 67 8.34 -15.73 -1.22
N LEU A 68 7.13 -16.26 -1.02
CA LEU A 68 6.36 -15.99 0.19
C LEU A 68 7.04 -16.55 1.45
N ALA A 69 7.64 -17.74 1.37
CA ALA A 69 8.40 -18.33 2.46
C ALA A 69 9.66 -17.51 2.79
N ASP A 70 10.38 -17.04 1.77
CA ASP A 70 11.56 -16.18 1.95
C ASP A 70 11.18 -14.85 2.63
N ILE A 71 10.09 -14.23 2.19
CA ILE A 71 9.54 -13.02 2.81
C ILE A 71 9.16 -13.29 4.27
N GLN A 72 8.57 -14.44 4.58
CA GLN A 72 8.24 -14.79 5.97
C GLN A 72 9.50 -14.99 6.82
N ALA A 73 10.54 -15.60 6.25
CA ALA A 73 11.82 -15.85 6.94
C ALA A 73 12.54 -14.55 7.32
N LEU A 74 12.35 -13.46 6.56
CA LEU A 74 12.87 -12.13 6.91
C LEU A 74 12.49 -11.70 8.34
N TYR A 75 11.24 -11.97 8.76
CA TYR A 75 10.71 -11.57 10.06
C TYR A 75 11.28 -12.37 11.24
N THR A 76 12.29 -13.21 11.00
CA THR A 76 13.08 -13.89 12.04
C THR A 76 14.45 -13.22 12.26
N GLN A 77 14.76 -12.17 11.50
CA GLN A 77 16.06 -11.49 11.49
C GLN A 77 15.88 -10.01 11.87
N PRO A 78 15.84 -9.67 13.17
CA PRO A 78 15.77 -8.27 13.59
C PRO A 78 16.90 -7.45 12.96
N ALA A 79 16.58 -6.25 12.50
CA ALA A 79 17.58 -5.37 11.90
C ALA A 79 18.57 -4.88 12.97
N SER A 80 19.86 -4.86 12.64
CA SER A 80 20.87 -4.25 13.50
C SER A 80 20.86 -2.72 13.35
N THR A 81 21.31 -2.01 14.39
CA THR A 81 21.38 -0.54 14.37
C THR A 81 22.28 -0.03 13.26
N GLU A 82 23.38 -0.75 12.99
CA GLU A 82 24.35 -0.42 11.94
C GLU A 82 23.72 -0.57 10.55
N ALA A 83 22.97 -1.64 10.32
CA ALA A 83 22.27 -1.87 9.06
C ALA A 83 21.19 -0.80 8.80
N LEU A 84 20.43 -0.43 9.83
CA LEU A 84 19.43 0.64 9.75
C LEU A 84 20.06 2.00 9.49
N SER A 85 21.20 2.29 10.11
CA SER A 85 21.95 3.54 9.90
C SER A 85 22.47 3.64 8.45
N ALA A 86 23.04 2.56 7.93
CA ALA A 86 23.50 2.52 6.54
C ALA A 86 22.34 2.69 5.55
N LEU A 87 21.21 2.04 5.81
CA LEU A 87 20.01 2.19 4.98
C LEU A 87 19.47 3.62 5.00
N ALA A 88 19.41 4.26 6.18
CA ALA A 88 18.95 5.65 6.31
C ALA A 88 19.83 6.62 5.51
N GLN A 89 21.16 6.42 5.51
CA GLN A 89 22.08 7.23 4.71
C GLN A 89 21.85 7.04 3.21
N GLN A 90 21.58 5.80 2.78
CA GLN A 90 21.29 5.49 1.38
C GLN A 90 19.94 6.06 0.91
N LEU A 91 18.93 6.05 1.78
CA LEU A 91 17.57 6.49 1.49
C LEU A 91 17.28 7.95 1.86
N ASN A 92 18.28 8.78 2.16
CA ASN A 92 18.05 10.19 2.52
C ASN A 92 17.57 11.00 1.30
N LEU A 93 16.29 10.83 0.95
CA LEU A 93 15.61 11.41 -0.21
C LEU A 93 15.13 12.81 0.17
N GLN A 94 16.04 13.78 0.16
CA GLN A 94 15.73 15.20 0.37
C GLN A 94 15.11 15.88 -0.86
N LEU A 95 14.93 15.11 -1.95
CA LEU A 95 14.43 15.61 -3.21
C LEU A 95 13.00 15.17 -3.44
N ASP A 96 12.22 16.07 -4.04
CA ASP A 96 10.92 15.71 -4.59
C ASP A 96 11.09 14.52 -5.53
N THR A 97 10.28 13.49 -5.31
CA THR A 97 10.38 12.20 -5.98
C THR A 97 9.04 11.86 -6.59
N ARG A 98 9.03 11.44 -7.86
CA ARG A 98 7.80 11.08 -8.56
C ARG A 98 8.02 9.89 -9.45
N GLY A 99 6.96 9.17 -9.74
CA GLY A 99 7.02 8.00 -10.61
C GLY A 99 5.67 7.37 -10.81
N GLN A 100 5.70 6.17 -11.38
CA GLN A 100 4.51 5.35 -11.59
C GLN A 100 4.51 4.17 -10.65
N PHE A 101 3.31 3.63 -10.41
CA PHE A 101 3.16 2.39 -9.68
C PHE A 101 2.26 1.41 -10.43
N VAL A 102 2.55 0.12 -10.25
CA VAL A 102 1.62 -0.97 -10.56
C VAL A 102 1.40 -1.78 -9.29
N GLN A 103 0.15 -1.87 -8.88
CA GLN A 103 -0.29 -2.66 -7.74
C GLN A 103 -0.99 -3.93 -8.21
N LEU A 104 -0.57 -5.07 -7.68
CA LEU A 104 -1.23 -6.36 -7.81
C LEU A 104 -1.73 -6.78 -6.43
N ARG A 105 -3.02 -7.08 -6.33
CA ARG A 105 -3.61 -7.69 -5.13
C ARG A 105 -4.08 -9.10 -5.45
N HIS A 106 -3.42 -10.07 -4.86
CA HIS A 106 -3.81 -11.47 -4.92
C HIS A 106 -4.77 -11.77 -3.77
N LEU A 107 -5.96 -12.26 -4.11
CA LEU A 107 -6.94 -12.75 -3.15
C LEU A 107 -7.26 -14.19 -3.52
N GLN A 108 -7.12 -15.12 -2.58
CA GLN A 108 -7.38 -16.54 -2.84
C GLN A 108 -8.76 -16.81 -3.43
N VAL A 109 -9.76 -16.01 -3.04
CA VAL A 109 -11.14 -16.15 -3.51
C VAL A 109 -11.32 -15.76 -4.99
N LEU A 110 -10.39 -15.01 -5.57
CA LEU A 110 -10.47 -14.52 -6.94
C LEU A 110 -9.63 -15.37 -7.89
N LYS A 111 -10.17 -15.65 -9.09
CA LYS A 111 -9.45 -16.38 -10.15
C LYS A 111 -8.29 -15.59 -10.76
N LYS A 112 -8.40 -14.27 -10.77
CA LYS A 112 -7.39 -13.33 -11.29
C LYS A 112 -7.11 -12.30 -10.21
N PRO A 113 -5.84 -11.87 -10.04
CA PRO A 113 -5.53 -10.80 -9.12
C PRO A 113 -6.12 -9.48 -9.60
N LEU A 114 -6.40 -8.59 -8.66
CA LEU A 114 -6.80 -7.22 -8.96
C LEU A 114 -5.55 -6.42 -9.34
N LEU A 115 -5.68 -5.55 -10.33
CA LEU A 115 -4.61 -4.66 -10.77
C LEU A 115 -5.05 -3.22 -10.68
N SER A 116 -4.16 -2.40 -10.15
CA SER A 116 -4.29 -0.96 -10.14
C SER A 116 -3.01 -0.32 -10.65
N GLN A 117 -3.13 0.81 -11.32
CA GLN A 117 -2.00 1.55 -11.90
C GLN A 117 -2.21 3.03 -11.69
N GLY A 118 -1.10 3.77 -11.59
CA GLY A 118 -1.16 5.21 -11.45
C GLY A 118 0.20 5.82 -11.21
N GLN A 119 0.18 7.00 -10.58
CA GLN A 119 1.36 7.80 -10.31
C GLN A 119 1.40 8.24 -8.84
N PHE A 120 2.61 8.48 -8.36
CA PHE A 120 2.85 9.01 -7.03
C PHE A 120 3.81 10.20 -7.11
N ILE A 121 3.65 11.13 -6.17
CA ILE A 121 4.54 12.27 -5.97
C ILE A 121 4.77 12.40 -4.47
N PHE A 122 6.03 12.36 -4.07
CA PHE A 122 6.46 12.67 -2.72
C PHE A 122 7.25 13.97 -2.75
N SER A 123 6.93 14.86 -1.83
CA SER A 123 7.72 16.06 -1.54
C SER A 123 7.93 16.15 -0.03
N PRO A 124 9.18 16.32 0.45
CA PRO A 124 9.43 16.55 1.87
C PRO A 124 8.65 17.75 2.44
N THR A 125 8.33 18.74 1.59
CA THR A 125 7.64 19.97 2.01
C THR A 125 6.13 19.94 1.79
N GLN A 126 5.64 19.20 0.78
CA GLN A 126 4.20 19.17 0.44
C GLN A 126 3.48 17.92 0.94
N GLY A 127 4.20 16.81 1.18
CA GLY A 127 3.64 15.53 1.60
C GLY A 127 3.63 14.48 0.47
N LEU A 128 2.58 13.68 0.40
CA LEU A 128 2.43 12.58 -0.57
C LEU A 128 1.14 12.72 -1.38
N VAL A 129 1.25 12.61 -2.70
CA VAL A 129 0.14 12.40 -3.64
C VAL A 129 0.21 10.98 -4.17
N TRP A 130 -0.92 10.30 -4.14
CA TRP A 130 -1.13 8.98 -4.74
C TRP A 130 -2.35 9.03 -5.64
N GLN A 131 -2.12 8.96 -6.95
CA GLN A 131 -3.19 9.01 -7.95
C GLN A 131 -3.30 7.68 -8.67
N GLN A 132 -4.33 6.91 -8.33
CA GLN A 132 -4.71 5.75 -9.12
C GLN A 132 -5.43 6.24 -10.37
N GLN A 133 -4.97 5.79 -11.54
CA GLN A 133 -5.58 6.11 -12.84
C GLN A 133 -6.43 4.94 -13.36
N ARG A 134 -6.08 3.70 -12.99
CA ARG A 134 -6.81 2.48 -13.36
C ARG A 134 -6.99 1.54 -12.16
N PRO A 135 -8.12 0.81 -12.07
CA PRO A 135 -9.26 0.81 -12.98
C PRO A 135 -10.23 1.98 -12.75
N PHE A 136 -10.16 2.61 -11.58
CA PHE A 136 -10.96 3.79 -11.24
C PHE A 136 -10.02 4.93 -10.86
N ASN A 137 -10.32 6.13 -11.37
CA ASN A 137 -9.54 7.32 -11.02
C ASN A 137 -9.80 7.69 -9.56
N THR A 138 -8.78 7.65 -8.71
CA THR A 138 -8.86 8.13 -7.32
C THR A 138 -7.60 8.90 -6.98
N LEU A 139 -7.75 9.99 -6.24
CA LEU A 139 -6.66 10.84 -5.80
C LEU A 139 -6.63 10.86 -4.28
N MET A 140 -5.48 10.56 -3.71
CA MET A 140 -5.23 10.56 -2.29
C MET A 140 -4.06 11.51 -2.00
N VAL A 141 -4.25 12.42 -1.05
CA VAL A 141 -3.26 13.42 -0.65
C VAL A 141 -3.05 13.28 0.85
N LEU A 142 -1.81 13.02 1.26
CA LEU A 142 -1.39 13.08 2.66
C LEU A 142 -0.55 14.34 2.85
N LYS A 143 -1.06 15.25 3.69
CA LYS A 143 -0.40 16.50 4.04
C LYS A 143 -0.78 16.87 5.47
N ASP A 144 0.17 17.39 6.25
CA ASP A 144 -0.07 17.84 7.63
C ASP A 144 -0.77 16.80 8.52
N GLN A 145 -0.41 15.52 8.37
CA GLN A 145 -1.02 14.37 9.06
C GLN A 145 -2.52 14.15 8.75
N GLN A 146 -3.05 14.83 7.73
CA GLN A 146 -4.39 14.63 7.22
C GLN A 146 -4.34 13.84 5.91
N LEU A 147 -5.22 12.84 5.82
CA LEU A 147 -5.45 12.16 4.56
C LEU A 147 -6.73 12.71 3.93
N ILE A 148 -6.60 13.24 2.72
CA ILE A 148 -7.73 13.61 1.87
C ILE A 148 -7.82 12.61 0.72
N GLN A 149 -9.03 12.13 0.43
CA GLN A 149 -9.27 11.30 -0.74
C GLN A 149 -10.41 11.84 -1.57
N GLN A 150 -10.18 11.96 -2.88
CA GLN A 150 -11.20 12.15 -3.90
C GLN A 150 -11.42 10.84 -4.65
N ASN A 151 -12.65 10.33 -4.66
CA ASN A 151 -13.01 9.13 -5.42
C ASN A 151 -13.33 9.45 -6.89
N SER A 152 -13.65 8.42 -7.68
CA SER A 152 -13.95 8.57 -9.12
C SER A 152 -15.21 9.39 -9.43
N GLN A 153 -16.07 9.60 -8.44
CA GLN A 153 -17.26 10.45 -8.54
C GLN A 153 -16.99 11.90 -8.10
N GLY A 154 -15.74 12.23 -7.73
CA GLY A 154 -15.37 13.55 -7.22
C GLY A 154 -15.72 13.78 -5.74
N LYS A 155 -16.22 12.76 -5.02
CA LYS A 155 -16.53 12.89 -3.59
C LYS A 155 -15.24 12.94 -2.80
N ILE A 156 -15.09 14.01 -2.01
CA ILE A 156 -13.96 14.22 -1.11
C ILE A 156 -14.28 13.66 0.28
N GLN A 157 -13.31 12.97 0.89
CA GLN A 157 -13.36 12.45 2.24
C GLN A 157 -12.08 12.85 2.98
N HIS A 158 -12.23 13.35 4.20
CA HIS A 158 -11.13 13.68 5.09
C HIS A 158 -11.02 12.61 6.17
N PHE A 159 -9.81 12.10 6.39
CA PHE A 159 -9.51 11.20 7.49
C PHE A 159 -8.50 11.88 8.41
N SER A 160 -8.98 12.26 9.59
CA SER A 160 -8.16 12.83 10.67
C SER A 160 -7.83 11.74 11.68
N SER A 161 -6.69 11.85 12.36
CA SER A 161 -6.35 11.03 13.53
C SER A 161 -7.45 11.17 14.60
N GLY A 162 -8.21 10.11 14.85
CA GLY A 162 -9.40 10.12 15.71
C GLY A 162 -10.10 8.76 15.75
N ALA A 163 -10.80 8.48 16.86
CA ALA A 163 -11.27 7.16 17.32
C ALA A 163 -12.24 6.40 16.38
N ASN A 164 -12.66 6.99 15.26
CA ASN A 164 -13.60 6.40 14.29
C ASN A 164 -13.00 6.19 12.89
N GLY A 165 -11.70 6.46 12.70
CA GLY A 165 -11.02 6.23 11.43
C GLY A 165 -10.50 4.80 11.28
N ASN A 166 -10.48 4.24 10.06
CA ASN A 166 -9.81 2.97 9.79
C ASN A 166 -8.30 3.12 10.10
N PRO A 167 -7.71 2.31 11.00
CA PRO A 167 -6.28 2.40 11.33
C PRO A 167 -5.35 2.28 10.12
N ILE A 168 -5.70 1.44 9.14
CA ILE A 168 -4.93 1.28 7.90
C ILE A 168 -4.95 2.57 7.08
N ALA A 169 -6.11 3.23 6.99
CA ALA A 169 -6.27 4.44 6.19
C ALA A 169 -5.36 5.56 6.66
N GLN A 170 -5.10 5.65 7.96
CA GLN A 170 -4.19 6.64 8.51
C GLN A 170 -2.73 6.16 8.49
N GLN A 171 -2.48 4.85 8.61
CA GLN A 171 -1.12 4.34 8.75
C GLN A 171 -0.41 4.08 7.45
N LEU A 172 -1.07 3.54 6.42
CA LEU A 172 -0.39 3.24 5.17
C LEU A 172 0.19 4.49 4.49
N PRO A 173 -0.51 5.65 4.43
CA PRO A 173 0.08 6.85 3.87
C PRO A 173 1.24 7.39 4.71
N ARG A 174 1.14 7.40 6.04
CA ARG A 174 2.24 7.82 6.94
C ARG A 174 3.46 6.92 6.79
N LEU A 175 3.21 5.62 6.67
CA LEU A 175 4.24 4.65 6.37
C LEU A 175 4.89 4.95 5.01
N LEU A 176 4.11 5.11 3.95
CA LEU A 176 4.63 5.47 2.62
C LEU A 176 5.41 6.78 2.67
N GLN A 177 4.96 7.79 3.42
CA GLN A 177 5.70 9.04 3.62
C GLN A 177 7.04 8.80 4.32
N ALA A 178 7.07 8.08 5.44
CA ALA A 178 8.32 7.78 6.17
C ALA A 178 9.29 6.96 5.32
N ILE A 179 8.76 6.00 4.55
CA ILE A 179 9.49 5.22 3.56
C ILE A 179 10.10 6.13 2.49
N MET A 180 9.29 6.98 1.84
CA MET A 180 9.74 7.88 0.77
C MET A 180 10.68 8.99 1.29
N ALA A 181 10.59 9.35 2.57
CA ALA A 181 11.52 10.27 3.22
C ALA A 181 12.84 9.61 3.66
N GLY A 182 12.91 8.27 3.64
CA GLY A 182 14.02 7.53 4.25
C GLY A 182 14.10 7.69 5.78
N ASP A 183 13.01 8.07 6.42
CA ASP A 183 12.96 8.33 7.86
C ASP A 183 12.82 7.03 8.65
N ILE A 184 13.92 6.31 8.77
CA ILE A 184 14.00 5.04 9.51
C ILE A 184 13.65 5.26 10.99
N ALA A 185 13.92 6.44 11.56
CA ALA A 185 13.58 6.75 12.94
C ALA A 185 12.05 6.80 13.11
N ALA A 186 11.34 7.48 12.22
CA ALA A 186 9.88 7.48 12.20
C ALA A 186 9.30 6.06 12.01
N LEU A 187 9.88 5.25 11.12
CA LEU A 187 9.48 3.85 10.97
C LEU A 187 9.67 3.06 12.26
N SER A 188 10.80 3.22 12.93
CA SER A 188 11.13 2.51 14.16
C SER A 188 10.22 2.87 15.34
N ALA A 189 9.53 4.01 15.29
CA ALA A 189 8.57 4.39 16.33
C ALA A 189 7.38 3.41 16.35
N ASP A 190 6.81 3.11 15.18
CA ASP A 190 5.57 2.34 15.03
C ASP A 190 5.78 0.87 14.64
N PHE A 191 7.00 0.50 14.19
CA PHE A 191 7.30 -0.82 13.65
C PHE A 191 8.53 -1.47 14.28
N ASN A 192 8.47 -2.78 14.45
CA ASN A 192 9.65 -3.62 14.59
C ASN A 192 10.27 -3.82 13.20
N LEU A 193 11.58 -3.63 13.10
CA LEU A 193 12.31 -3.64 11.83
C LEU A 193 13.15 -4.90 11.69
N PHE A 194 13.12 -5.49 10.50
CA PHE A 194 13.80 -6.75 10.16
C PHE A 194 14.61 -6.57 8.88
N MET A 195 15.85 -7.04 8.86
CA MET A 195 16.74 -6.86 7.71
C MET A 195 17.73 -8.01 7.66
N PRO A 196 17.99 -8.63 6.49
CA PRO A 196 18.98 -9.68 6.39
C PRO A 196 20.37 -9.11 6.65
N ALA A 197 21.12 -9.71 7.59
CA ALA A 197 22.47 -9.24 7.96
C ALA A 197 23.46 -9.26 6.78
N THR A 198 23.22 -10.10 5.77
CA THR A 198 24.14 -10.39 4.66
C THR A 198 24.09 -9.40 3.50
N GLN A 199 23.17 -8.42 3.46
CA GLN A 199 23.04 -7.52 2.30
C GLN A 199 23.96 -6.30 2.33
N LEU A 200 24.48 -5.90 3.50
CA LEU A 200 25.32 -4.71 3.64
C LEU A 200 26.79 -5.02 3.93
N ALA A 201 27.12 -6.23 4.42
CA ALA A 201 28.43 -6.54 4.98
C ALA A 201 29.53 -6.89 3.97
N THR A 202 29.22 -7.21 2.71
CA THR A 202 30.24 -7.62 1.73
C THR A 202 29.81 -7.33 0.31
N GLN A 203 29.91 -6.07 -0.13
CA GLN A 203 30.14 -5.78 -1.54
C GLN A 203 31.33 -4.82 -1.63
N PRO A 204 32.40 -5.17 -2.38
CA PRO A 204 33.53 -4.26 -2.57
C PRO A 204 33.03 -2.93 -3.14
N GLU A 205 33.61 -1.82 -2.69
CA GLU A 205 33.23 -0.44 -3.08
C GLU A 205 33.21 -0.20 -4.60
N THR A 206 33.77 -1.12 -5.38
CA THR A 206 33.90 -1.05 -6.83
C THR A 206 32.62 -1.39 -7.62
N GLN A 207 31.51 -1.77 -6.98
CA GLN A 207 30.21 -2.01 -7.65
C GLN A 207 29.02 -1.45 -6.86
N PRO A 208 28.82 -0.12 -6.81
CA PRO A 208 27.68 0.50 -6.14
C PRO A 208 26.32 0.14 -6.78
N GLU A 209 26.29 -0.33 -8.03
CA GLU A 209 25.05 -0.63 -8.77
C GLU A 209 24.32 -1.93 -8.37
N ASN A 210 24.90 -2.78 -7.51
CA ASN A 210 24.29 -4.07 -7.11
C ASN A 210 23.83 -4.14 -5.64
N ARG A 211 23.80 -3.00 -4.93
CA ARG A 211 23.35 -2.96 -3.53
C ARG A 211 21.83 -2.91 -3.46
N SER A 212 21.21 -4.09 -3.61
CA SER A 212 19.80 -4.26 -3.26
C SER A 212 19.64 -4.46 -1.75
N TRP A 213 18.64 -3.81 -1.18
CA TRP A 213 18.28 -3.95 0.23
C TRP A 213 16.85 -4.45 0.37
N GLN A 214 16.57 -5.07 1.52
CA GLN A 214 15.23 -5.46 1.93
C GLN A 214 15.00 -5.06 3.40
N LEU A 215 13.87 -4.43 3.68
CA LEU A 215 13.44 -4.05 5.03
C LEU A 215 12.05 -4.61 5.31
N GLY A 216 11.93 -5.42 6.35
CA GLY A 216 10.66 -5.92 6.88
C GLY A 216 10.17 -5.04 8.01
N LEU A 217 8.88 -4.73 8.00
CA LEU A 217 8.21 -3.88 8.97
C LEU A 217 7.03 -4.65 9.55
N GLN A 218 7.02 -4.77 10.87
CA GLN A 218 5.93 -5.37 11.61
C GLN A 218 5.38 -4.35 12.60
N ALA A 219 4.11 -3.98 12.44
CA ALA A 219 3.50 -2.98 13.31
C ALA A 219 3.54 -3.44 14.78
N LYS A 220 3.92 -2.53 15.68
CA LYS A 220 3.92 -2.77 17.13
C LYS A 220 2.51 -2.81 17.70
N ASP A 221 1.60 -2.01 17.14
CA ASP A 221 0.19 -2.03 17.49
C ASP A 221 -0.50 -3.28 16.89
N PRO A 222 -1.09 -4.17 17.72
CA PRO A 222 -1.70 -5.41 17.23
C PRO A 222 -2.90 -5.20 16.31
N GLN A 223 -3.67 -4.12 16.49
CA GLN A 223 -4.82 -3.81 15.64
C GLN A 223 -4.33 -3.37 14.25
N VAL A 224 -3.29 -2.55 14.19
CA VAL A 224 -2.63 -2.18 12.93
C VAL A 224 -2.03 -3.42 12.28
N GLN A 225 -1.30 -4.25 13.02
CA GLN A 225 -0.68 -5.47 12.50
C GLN A 225 -1.72 -6.45 11.94
N SER A 226 -2.83 -6.67 12.65
CA SER A 226 -3.89 -7.57 12.20
C SER A 226 -4.60 -7.06 10.94
N SER A 227 -4.60 -5.74 10.73
CA SER A 227 -5.31 -5.11 9.61
C SER A 227 -4.42 -5.00 8.38
N MET A 228 -3.13 -4.69 8.56
CA MET A 228 -2.18 -4.40 7.49
C MET A 228 -1.25 -5.58 7.17
N GLY A 229 -1.01 -6.46 8.13
CA GLY A 229 -0.03 -7.54 8.01
C GLY A 229 1.42 -7.06 8.13
N ASN A 230 2.32 -7.89 7.62
CA ASN A 230 3.75 -7.64 7.54
C ASN A 230 4.06 -6.92 6.22
N ILE A 231 4.92 -5.90 6.26
CA ILE A 231 5.28 -5.10 5.08
C ILE A 231 6.77 -5.24 4.78
N THR A 232 7.07 -5.74 3.59
CA THR A 232 8.43 -5.88 3.09
C THR A 232 8.69 -4.88 1.98
N LEU A 233 9.69 -4.04 2.18
CA LEU A 233 10.19 -3.08 1.21
C LEU A 233 11.48 -3.61 0.61
N SER A 234 11.70 -3.32 -0.67
CA SER A 234 12.99 -3.55 -1.30
C SER A 234 13.32 -2.49 -2.33
N GLY A 235 14.61 -2.29 -2.54
CA GLY A 235 15.10 -1.27 -3.46
C GLY A 235 16.61 -1.29 -3.64
N ASP A 236 17.08 -0.22 -4.27
CA ASP A 236 18.49 0.11 -4.49
C ASP A 236 18.76 1.50 -3.88
N THR A 237 19.30 2.45 -4.63
CA THR A 237 19.23 3.89 -4.30
C THR A 237 17.81 4.41 -4.06
N LEU A 238 16.82 3.79 -4.71
CA LEU A 238 15.41 4.14 -4.61
C LEU A 238 14.61 2.91 -4.23
N ILE A 239 13.42 3.13 -3.68
CA ILE A 239 12.48 2.06 -3.38
C ILE A 239 11.86 1.56 -4.69
N ARG A 240 11.86 0.24 -4.86
CA ARG A 240 11.39 -0.43 -6.08
C ARG A 240 10.13 -1.25 -5.86
N SER A 241 9.99 -1.84 -4.67
CA SER A 241 8.86 -2.72 -4.37
C SER A 241 8.40 -2.61 -2.93
N LEU A 242 7.09 -2.77 -2.74
CA LEU A 242 6.44 -2.95 -1.45
C LEU A 242 5.55 -4.20 -1.54
N ILE A 243 5.72 -5.13 -0.62
CA ILE A 243 4.90 -6.33 -0.50
C ILE A 243 4.25 -6.34 0.88
N MET A 244 2.95 -6.63 0.91
CA MET A 244 2.19 -6.83 2.15
C MET A 244 1.65 -8.25 2.18
N ILE A 245 1.95 -8.97 3.25
CA ILE A 245 1.45 -10.34 3.49
C ILE A 245 0.70 -10.39 4.83
N SER A 246 -0.33 -11.22 4.92
CA SER A 246 -0.95 -11.49 6.21
C SER A 246 0.03 -12.17 7.16
N ASN A 247 -0.13 -11.97 8.47
CA ASN A 247 0.72 -12.60 9.49
C ASN A 247 0.29 -14.07 9.77
N GLN A 248 -0.02 -14.84 8.73
CA GLN A 248 -0.45 -16.23 8.82
C GLN A 248 0.61 -17.16 8.23
N ALA A 249 0.76 -18.35 8.81
CA ALA A 249 1.75 -19.33 8.34
C ALA A 249 1.52 -19.78 6.87
N ASP A 250 0.28 -19.76 6.40
CA ASP A 250 -0.08 -20.06 5.01
C ASP A 250 -0.64 -18.79 4.36
N VAL A 251 0.26 -17.94 3.83
CA VAL A 251 -0.09 -16.68 3.18
C VAL A 251 -0.88 -16.95 1.90
N ARG A 252 -2.14 -16.52 1.90
CA ARG A 252 -3.10 -16.74 0.80
C ARG A 252 -3.51 -15.46 0.08
N ASP A 253 -3.44 -14.34 0.80
CA ASP A 253 -3.73 -13.01 0.31
C ASP A 253 -2.48 -12.13 0.48
N TYR A 254 -2.13 -11.39 -0.56
CA TYR A 254 -1.00 -10.48 -0.53
C TYR A 254 -1.20 -9.31 -1.49
N THR A 255 -0.45 -8.24 -1.27
CA THR A 255 -0.37 -7.10 -2.18
C THR A 255 1.07 -6.87 -2.55
N GLN A 256 1.32 -6.58 -3.82
CA GLN A 256 2.60 -6.18 -4.36
C GLN A 256 2.44 -4.86 -5.09
N ILE A 257 3.28 -3.89 -4.79
CA ILE A 257 3.37 -2.60 -5.48
C ILE A 257 4.78 -2.51 -6.06
N GLN A 258 4.88 -2.27 -7.36
CA GLN A 258 6.13 -1.97 -8.04
C GLN A 258 6.17 -0.50 -8.42
N PHE A 259 7.28 0.17 -8.11
CA PHE A 259 7.55 1.55 -8.48
C PHE A 259 8.45 1.59 -9.70
N THR A 260 8.05 2.35 -10.71
CA THR A 260 8.73 2.45 -11.99
C THR A 260 8.83 3.91 -12.42
N GLN A 261 9.73 4.19 -13.36
CA GLN A 261 9.93 5.55 -13.90
C GLN A 261 10.13 6.60 -12.79
N THR A 262 10.81 6.19 -11.71
CA THR A 262 11.09 7.05 -10.58
C THR A 262 12.14 8.06 -10.96
N GLN A 263 11.83 9.33 -10.75
CA GLN A 263 12.71 10.46 -10.99
C GLN A 263 12.66 11.42 -9.80
N GLN A 264 13.78 12.10 -9.58
CA GLN A 264 13.92 13.10 -8.54
C GLN A 264 14.17 14.47 -9.15
N GLY A 265 13.76 15.51 -8.43
CA GLY A 265 13.98 16.90 -8.83
C GLY A 265 12.69 17.70 -8.80
N GLN A 266 12.82 18.99 -9.07
CA GLN A 266 11.77 19.98 -8.90
C GLN A 266 10.45 19.56 -9.56
N LEU A 267 9.35 19.75 -8.82
CA LEU A 267 7.99 19.53 -9.31
C LEU A 267 7.53 20.69 -10.20
N SER A 268 6.79 20.34 -11.24
CA SER A 268 6.05 21.29 -12.08
C SER A 268 4.86 21.90 -11.34
N GLU A 269 4.33 23.01 -11.85
CA GLU A 269 3.14 23.66 -11.29
C GLU A 269 1.92 22.72 -11.26
N ALA A 270 1.75 21.89 -12.28
CA ALA A 270 0.67 20.91 -12.34
C ALA A 270 0.79 19.82 -11.26
N GLU A 271 2.02 19.37 -10.98
CA GLU A 271 2.30 18.41 -9.91
C GLU A 271 2.08 19.03 -8.53
N LEU A 272 2.50 20.29 -8.33
CA LEU A 272 2.23 21.03 -7.10
C LEU A 272 0.74 21.29 -6.88
N ALA A 273 -0.03 21.55 -7.94
CA ALA A 273 -1.47 21.76 -7.85
C ALA A 273 -2.22 20.54 -7.28
N LEU A 274 -1.72 19.32 -7.48
CA LEU A 274 -2.34 18.11 -6.92
C LEU A 274 -2.34 18.08 -5.39
N PHE A 275 -1.39 18.75 -4.74
CA PHE A 275 -1.35 18.86 -3.28
C PHE A 275 -2.41 19.84 -2.72
N SER A 276 -3.04 20.65 -3.58
CA SER A 276 -3.99 21.69 -3.16
C SER A 276 -5.37 21.16 -2.78
N LEU A 277 -5.66 19.88 -3.06
CA LEU A 277 -6.91 19.21 -2.69
C LEU A 277 -7.18 19.21 -1.18
N GLY A 278 -6.14 19.46 -0.36
CA GLY A 278 -6.27 19.63 1.09
C GLY A 278 -6.55 21.05 1.58
N ASN A 279 -6.47 22.07 0.73
CA ASN A 279 -6.55 23.48 1.16
C ASN A 279 -8.01 23.98 1.30
N GLU A 280 -9.00 23.22 0.85
CA GLU A 280 -10.43 23.61 0.89
C GLU A 280 -11.05 23.53 2.30
N SER A 281 -10.34 23.03 3.31
CA SER A 281 -10.85 22.93 4.70
C SER A 281 -10.72 24.22 5.52
N ALA A 282 -10.25 25.32 4.93
CA ALA A 282 -10.14 26.62 5.60
C ALA A 282 -11.16 27.63 5.06
N LYS A 283 -12.45 27.36 5.26
CA LYS A 283 -13.48 28.42 5.21
C LYS A 283 -14.65 28.13 6.13
#